data_AF-A0A837ANW9-F1
#
_entry.id   AF-A0A837ANW9-F1
#
_cell.length_a   1.000
_cell.length_b   1.000
_cell.length_c   1.000
_cell.angle_alpha   90.00
_cell.angle_beta   90.00
_cell.angle_gamma   90.00
#
_symmetry.space_group_name_H-M   'P 1'
#
loop_
_entity.id
_entity.type
_entity.pdbx_description
1 polymer ?
#
loop_
_entity_poly.entity_id
_entity_poly.type
_entity_poly.pdbx_seq_one_letter_code
_entity_poly.pdbx_strand_id
1 'polypeptide(L)' 'VIDHLTARALDTLAGIIAVGGHLLRPGGSLLAMKGVYPHEEIAALPEGWTMSEVHPLQVPGLEGERHLVVVRKA' A
#
# COMPACT_ATOMS: atom_id res chain seq x y z
N VAL A 1 13.69 11.13 7.84
CA VAL A 1 12.27 11.31 7.48
C VAL A 1 12.08 10.73 6.10
N ILE A 2 11.10 9.84 5.90
CA ILE A 2 10.94 9.06 4.66
C ILE A 2 9.75 9.58 3.85
N ASP A 3 9.92 9.70 2.53
CA ASP A 3 8.85 10.11 1.61
C ASP A 3 7.95 8.93 1.22
N HIS A 4 8.55 7.76 0.97
CA HIS A 4 7.85 6.56 0.53
C HIS A 4 8.28 5.33 1.33
N LEU A 5 7.31 4.56 1.80
CA LEU A 5 7.51 3.24 2.41
C LEU A 5 7.02 2.18 1.42
N THR A 6 7.90 1.28 1.00
CA THR A 6 7.55 0.20 0.07
C THR A 6 7.44 -1.13 0.79
N ALA A 7 6.42 -1.92 0.48
CA ALA A 7 6.25 -3.25 1.09
C ALA A 7 5.70 -4.28 0.08
N ARG A 8 6.13 -5.54 0.24
CA ARG A 8 5.64 -6.71 -0.52
C ARG A 8 5.65 -7.93 0.40
N ALA A 9 4.60 -8.75 0.33
CA ALA A 9 4.49 -10.02 1.06
C ALA A 9 4.80 -9.90 2.57
N LEU A 10 4.39 -8.79 3.18
CA LEU A 10 4.59 -8.50 4.60
C LEU A 10 3.31 -8.74 5.40
N ASP A 11 2.29 -7.93 5.13
CA ASP A 11 0.98 -7.98 5.83
C ASP A 11 -0.09 -7.30 4.94
N THR A 12 -1.28 -7.12 5.50
CA THR A 12 -2.33 -6.19 5.10
C THR A 12 -1.84 -4.73 5.09
N LEU A 13 -2.54 -3.84 4.38
CA LEU A 13 -2.24 -2.40 4.37
C LEU A 13 -2.20 -1.82 5.79
N ALA A 14 -3.19 -2.17 6.62
CA ALA A 14 -3.26 -1.73 8.02
C ALA A 14 -2.08 -2.27 8.86
N GLY A 15 -1.72 -3.55 8.68
CA GLY A 15 -0.56 -4.13 9.36
C GLY A 15 0.76 -3.46 8.97
N ILE A 16 0.96 -3.18 7.67
CA ILE A 16 2.14 -2.45 7.18
C ILE A 16 2.18 -1.03 7.78
N ILE A 17 1.04 -0.34 7.83
CA ILE A 17 0.91 0.99 8.46
C ILE A 17 1.25 0.94 9.94
N ALA A 18 0.79 -0.09 10.67
CA ALA A 18 1.08 -0.24 12.10
C ALA A 18 2.59 -0.36 12.38
N VAL A 19 3.32 -1.11 11.55
CA VAL A 19 4.76 -1.33 11.74
C VAL A 19 5.60 -0.16 11.20
N GLY A 20 5.25 0.41 10.04
CA GLY A 20 6.12 1.35 9.31
C GLY A 20 5.58 2.78 9.17
N GLY A 21 4.28 3.01 9.39
CA GLY A 21 3.62 4.29 9.10
C GLY A 21 4.12 5.48 9.91
N HIS A 22 4.77 5.24 11.05
CA HIS A 22 5.40 6.27 11.88
C HIS A 22 6.70 6.83 11.26
N LEU A 23 7.33 6.11 10.33
CA LEU A 23 8.56 6.53 9.66
C LEU A 23 8.30 7.56 8.54
N LEU A 24 7.06 7.59 8.04
CA LEU A 24 6.62 8.50 6.99
C LEU A 24 6.39 9.91 7.51
N ARG A 25 6.87 10.90 6.75
CA ARG A 25 6.49 12.31 6.95
C ARG A 25 4.99 12.52 6.76
N PRO A 26 4.42 13.63 7.28
CA PRO A 26 3.12 14.11 6.83
C PRO A 26 3.05 14.21 5.30
N GLY A 27 2.00 13.66 4.69
CA GLY A 27 1.88 13.57 3.23
C GLY A 27 2.76 12.51 2.54
N GLY A 28 3.53 11.72 3.30
CA GLY A 28 4.25 10.56 2.77
C GLY A 28 3.30 9.43 2.36
N SER A 29 3.81 8.46 1.60
CA SER A 29 2.99 7.35 1.10
C SER A 29 3.55 5.95 1.36
N LEU A 30 2.63 5.02 1.59
CA LEU A 30 2.87 3.59 1.46
C LEU A 30 2.63 3.17 0.01
N LEU A 31 3.60 2.44 -0.54
CA LEU A 31 3.57 1.79 -1.84
C LEU A 31 3.56 0.26 -1.63
N ALA A 32 2.36 -0.33 -1.61
CA ALA A 32 2.18 -1.74 -1.30
C ALA A 32 1.94 -2.58 -2.56
N MET A 33 2.76 -3.62 -2.77
CA MET A 33 2.62 -4.57 -3.88
C MET A 33 1.69 -5.72 -3.48
N LYS A 34 0.58 -5.89 -4.21
CA LYS A 34 -0.45 -6.90 -3.97
C LYS A 34 -0.66 -7.79 -5.20
N GLY A 35 -1.13 -9.02 -4.97
CA GLY A 35 -1.51 -9.94 -6.04
C GLY A 35 -2.84 -9.51 -6.66
N VAL A 36 -3.91 -9.61 -5.89
CA VAL A 36 -5.26 -9.20 -6.30
C VAL A 36 -5.58 -7.77 -5.83
N TYR A 37 -6.64 -7.18 -6.37
CA TYR A 37 -7.12 -5.89 -5.91
C TYR A 37 -7.58 -5.96 -4.44
N PRO A 38 -7.01 -5.17 -3.51
CA PRO A 38 -7.18 -5.38 -2.07
C PRO A 38 -8.39 -4.62 -1.51
N HIS A 39 -9.60 -4.96 -1.96
CA HIS A 39 -10.85 -4.28 -1.56
C HIS A 39 -11.03 -4.22 -0.04
N GLU A 40 -10.90 -5.36 0.64
CA GLU A 40 -11.10 -5.47 2.08
C GLU A 40 -10.05 -4.69 2.87
N GLU A 41 -8.79 -4.73 2.43
CA GLU A 41 -7.71 -4.00 3.11
C GLU A 41 -7.84 -2.49 2.95
N ILE A 42 -8.34 -2.02 1.80
CA ILE A 42 -8.63 -0.60 1.57
C ILE A 42 -9.77 -0.14 2.49
N ALA A 43 -10.83 -0.94 2.61
CA ALA A 43 -11.95 -0.64 3.50
C ALA A 43 -11.56 -0.63 4.99
N ALA A 44 -10.52 -1.40 5.36
CA ALA A 44 -9.99 -1.51 6.72
C ALA A 44 -8.84 -0.53 7.03
N LEU A 45 -8.59 0.47 6.19
CA LEU A 45 -7.54 1.46 6.46
C LEU A 45 -7.83 2.23 7.77
N PRO A 46 -6.81 2.44 8.62
CA PRO A 46 -6.98 3.18 9.86
C PRO A 46 -7.23 4.67 9.58
N GLU A 47 -7.77 5.37 10.59
CA GLU A 47 -7.97 6.82 10.54
C GLU A 47 -6.66 7.57 10.23
N GLY A 48 -6.75 8.65 9.46
CA GLY A 48 -5.57 9.41 9.01
C GLY A 48 -4.84 8.79 7.81
N TRP A 49 -5.36 7.70 7.25
CA TRP A 49 -4.84 7.08 6.03
C TRP A 49 -5.93 6.96 4.98
N THR A 50 -5.55 7.10 3.72
CA THR A 50 -6.52 7.01 2.62
C THR A 50 -5.87 6.34 1.42
N MET A 51 -6.60 5.41 0.79
CA MET A 51 -6.20 4.90 -0.52
C MET A 51 -6.27 6.06 -1.51
N SER A 52 -5.15 6.30 -2.19
CA SER A 52 -5.09 7.31 -3.23
C SER A 52 -5.27 6.69 -4.60
N GLU A 53 -4.50 5.64 -4.91
CA GLU A 53 -4.41 5.07 -6.25
C GLU A 53 -4.17 3.55 -6.16
N VAL A 54 -4.70 2.80 -7.13
CA VAL A 54 -4.36 1.39 -7.34
C VAL A 54 -3.99 1.21 -8.79
N HIS A 55 -2.74 0.85 -9.05
CA HIS A 55 -2.23 0.63 -10.39
C HIS A 55 -2.19 -0.87 -10.69
N PRO A 56 -3.00 -1.40 -11.61
CA PRO A 56 -2.78 -2.75 -12.14
C PRO A 56 -1.46 -2.76 -12.91
N LEU A 57 -0.67 -3.82 -12.72
CA LEU A 57 0.66 -3.98 -13.29
C LEU A 57 0.67 -5.17 -14.25
N GLN A 58 1.23 -4.95 -15.45
CA GLN A 58 1.58 -6.03 -16.35
C GLN A 58 3.02 -6.46 -16.06
N VAL A 59 3.19 -7.66 -15.49
CA VAL A 59 4.51 -8.20 -15.14
C VAL A 59 4.94 -9.21 -16.20
N PRO A 60 6.05 -8.98 -16.93
CA PRO A 60 6.51 -9.90 -17.96
C PRO A 60 6.74 -11.31 -17.44
N GLY A 61 6.18 -12.31 -18.13
CA GLY A 61 6.36 -13.73 -17.80
C GLY A 61 5.59 -14.21 -16.57
N LEU A 62 4.71 -13.39 -16.00
CA LEU A 62 3.85 -13.78 -14.89
C LEU A 62 2.42 -14.04 -15.39
N GLU A 63 1.89 -15.22 -15.09
CA GLU A 63 0.46 -15.47 -15.15
C GLU A 63 -0.19 -15.05 -13.82
N GLY A 64 -1.06 -14.03 -13.88
CA GLY A 64 -1.84 -13.55 -12.74
C GLY A 64 -1.76 -12.04 -12.52
N GLU A 65 -2.71 -11.53 -11.75
CA GLU A 65 -2.83 -10.10 -11.46
C GLU A 65 -1.71 -9.59 -10.56
N ARG A 66 -1.32 -8.33 -10.74
CA ARG A 66 -0.47 -7.58 -9.82
C ARG A 66 -0.96 -6.17 -9.70
N HIS A 67 -0.87 -5.62 -8.50
CA HIS A 67 -1.32 -4.28 -8.18
C HIS A 67 -0.28 -3.55 -7.33
N LEU A 68 -0.05 -2.27 -7.63
CA LEU A 68 0.63 -1.33 -6.73
C LEU A 68 -0.42 -0.42 -6.11
N VAL A 69 -0.57 -0.49 -4.80
CA VAL A 69 -1.53 0.31 -4.05
C VAL A 69 -0.78 1.45 -3.37
N VAL A 70 -1.25 2.67 -3.61
CA VAL A 70 -0.73 3.90 -3.01
C VAL A 70 -1.68 4.34 -1.89
N VAL A 71 -1.20 4.32 -0.66
CA VAL A 71 -1.92 4.84 0.51
C VAL A 71 -1.18 6.05 1.03
N ARG A 72 -1.89 7.16 1.25
CA ARG A 72 -1.30 8.41 1.76
C ARG A 72 -1.64 8.59 3.23
N LYS A 73 -0.68 9.13 3.97
CA LYS A 73 -0.88 9.65 5.33
C LYS A 73 -1.41 11.08 5.21
N ALA A 74 -2.60 11.33 5.75
CA ALA A 74 -3.20 12.65 5.81
C ALA A 74 -2.34 13.64 6.61
#